data_AF-A0A2V7YQU9-F1
#
_entry.id   AF-A0A2V7YQU9-F1
#
_cell.length_a   1.000
_cell.length_b   1.000
_cell.length_c   1.000
_cell.angle_alpha   90.00
_cell.angle_beta   90.00
_cell.angle_gamma   90.00
#
_symmetry.space_group_name_H-M   'P 1'
#
loop_
_entity.id
_entity.type
_entity.pdbx_description
1 polymer ?
#
loop_
_entity_poly.entity_id
_entity_poly.type
_entity_poly.pdbx_seq_one_letter_code
_entity_poly.pdbx_strand_id
1 'polypeptide(L)'
;MCTFMPAGKLEMSFGAIVESWYEINGDQLIEPSGSNAPNAKPTVSRFRIEGNTLHEQSGSNPEVRLVRVGKPQPGAPPIAGLWRPEAQRTAASVMEEAKKSGQSIDAQIAQATADLFNNNTIEYTADGLMKIRLPMQKIAGSYDLAGQTYSAGNSSGHFRLENGLLILSDGKTDQTFIRSEATKEQLKRAGVRYGNTSAELDRASH
;
A
#
# COMPACT_ATOMS: atom_id res chain seq x y z
N MET A 1 1.55 -8.03 6.78
CA MET A 1 1.72 -9.22 7.64
C MET A 1 0.46 -9.39 8.47
N CYS A 2 -0.01 -10.63 8.66
CA CYS A 2 -1.16 -10.93 9.50
C CYS A 2 -0.75 -11.94 10.57
N THR A 3 -1.08 -11.69 11.83
CA THR A 3 -0.77 -12.56 12.97
C THR A 3 -2.08 -12.97 13.65
N PHE A 4 -2.44 -14.24 13.52
CA PHE A 4 -3.60 -14.84 14.18
C PHE A 4 -3.17 -15.35 15.55
N MET A 5 -3.68 -14.73 16.61
CA MET A 5 -3.34 -14.99 18.01
C MET A 5 -4.47 -15.77 18.72
N PRO A 6 -4.18 -16.46 19.84
CA PRO A 6 -5.20 -17.15 20.62
C PRO A 6 -6.39 -16.26 21.02
N ALA A 7 -7.53 -16.91 21.29
CA ALA A 7 -8.80 -16.26 21.64
C ALA A 7 -9.38 -15.35 20.54
N GLY A 8 -9.17 -15.72 19.26
CA GLY A 8 -9.80 -15.04 18.13
C GLY A 8 -9.25 -13.64 17.87
N LYS A 9 -8.01 -13.35 18.30
CA LYS A 9 -7.37 -12.04 18.11
C LYS A 9 -6.55 -12.01 16.84
N LEU A 10 -6.66 -10.95 16.06
CA LEU A 10 -5.87 -10.73 14.85
C LEU A 10 -5.06 -9.44 14.99
N GLU A 11 -3.82 -9.44 14.52
CA GLU A 11 -3.06 -8.21 14.25
C GLU A 11 -2.70 -8.17 12.77
N MET A 12 -3.01 -7.07 12.09
CA MET A 12 -2.53 -6.79 10.75
C MET A 12 -1.51 -5.67 10.81
N SER A 13 -0.32 -5.93 10.29
CA SER A 13 0.70 -4.90 10.07
C SER A 13 0.80 -4.59 8.58
N PHE A 14 0.70 -3.31 8.22
CA PHE A 14 0.96 -2.84 6.86
C PHE A 14 1.87 -1.61 6.91
N GLY A 15 2.65 -1.47 5.85
CA GLY A 15 3.68 -0.47 5.68
C GLY A 15 4.43 -0.86 4.41
N ALA A 16 5.02 0.13 3.75
CA ALA A 16 5.70 -0.12 2.50
C ALA A 16 6.88 0.84 2.32
N ILE A 17 7.95 0.31 1.77
CA ILE A 17 8.96 1.09 1.08
C ILE A 17 8.90 0.58 -0.35
N VAL A 18 8.46 1.46 -1.26
CA VAL A 18 8.36 1.14 -2.68
C VAL A 18 9.37 2.02 -3.39
N GLU A 19 10.22 1.41 -4.20
CA GLU A 19 11.12 2.11 -5.11
C GLU A 19 10.75 1.72 -6.54
N SER A 20 10.59 2.72 -7.40
CA SER A 20 10.26 2.51 -8.81
C SER A 20 10.68 3.69 -9.65
N TRP A 21 10.90 3.47 -10.94
CA TRP A 21 11.15 4.53 -11.89
C TRP A 21 9.88 5.30 -12.21
N TYR A 22 10.01 6.61 -12.40
CA TYR A 22 8.97 7.50 -12.91
C TYR A 22 9.49 8.24 -14.15
N GLU A 23 8.57 8.72 -14.97
CA GLU A 23 8.88 9.52 -16.15
C GLU A 23 8.09 10.82 -16.15
N ILE A 24 8.65 11.86 -16.76
CA ILE A 24 7.97 13.12 -17.04
C ILE A 24 7.94 13.33 -18.54
N ASN A 25 6.73 13.56 -19.08
CA ASN A 25 6.53 13.92 -20.48
C ASN A 25 5.65 15.18 -20.55
N GLY A 26 6.30 16.35 -20.71
CA GLY A 26 5.59 17.63 -20.68
C GLY A 26 4.95 17.89 -19.32
N ASP A 27 3.61 18.00 -19.30
CA ASP A 27 2.80 18.19 -18.09
C ASP A 27 2.32 16.87 -17.47
N GLN A 28 2.81 15.73 -17.96
CA GLN A 28 2.44 14.40 -17.48
C GLN A 28 3.52 13.80 -16.60
N LEU A 29 3.10 13.31 -15.44
CA LEU A 29 3.85 12.43 -14.56
C LEU A 29 3.36 10.99 -14.80
N ILE A 30 4.29 10.09 -15.10
CA ILE A 30 4.01 8.68 -15.35
C ILE A 30 4.67 7.88 -14.23
N GLU A 31 3.84 7.25 -13.41
CA GLU A 31 4.25 6.44 -12.27
C GLU A 31 3.95 4.97 -12.52
N PRO A 32 4.63 4.03 -11.84
CA PRO A 32 4.23 2.63 -11.85
C PRO A 32 2.77 2.47 -11.44
N SER A 33 2.18 1.34 -11.83
CA SER A 33 0.86 1.01 -11.31
C SER A 33 0.90 0.82 -9.80
N GLY A 34 -0.09 1.37 -9.10
CA GLY A 34 -0.33 1.02 -7.69
C GLY A 34 -0.87 -0.40 -7.48
N SER A 35 -1.11 -1.14 -8.58
CA SER A 35 -1.61 -2.52 -8.57
C SER A 35 -0.57 -3.48 -9.10
N ASN A 36 -0.46 -4.66 -8.46
CA ASN A 36 0.39 -5.76 -8.92
C ASN A 36 -0.33 -6.71 -9.89
N ALA A 37 -1.50 -6.33 -10.43
CA ALA A 37 -2.19 -7.16 -11.40
C ALA A 37 -1.34 -7.35 -12.68
N PRO A 38 -1.39 -8.51 -13.36
CA PRO A 38 -0.52 -8.81 -14.51
C PRO A 38 -0.58 -7.80 -15.67
N ASN A 39 -1.70 -7.09 -15.82
CA ASN A 39 -1.93 -6.08 -16.87
C ASN A 39 -2.14 -4.68 -16.28
N ALA A 40 -1.62 -4.44 -15.07
CA ALA A 40 -1.75 -3.16 -14.41
C ALA A 40 -0.99 -2.09 -15.21
N LYS A 41 -1.71 -1.03 -15.60
CA LYS A 41 -1.12 0.06 -16.39
C LYS A 41 -0.47 1.09 -15.46
N PRO A 42 0.59 1.79 -15.93
CA PRO A 42 1.12 2.96 -15.26
C PRO A 42 0.02 3.97 -14.91
N THR A 43 0.20 4.66 -13.79
CA THR A 43 -0.65 5.81 -13.46
C THR A 43 -0.13 6.99 -14.25
N VAL A 44 -1.00 7.63 -15.02
CA VAL A 44 -0.67 8.86 -15.75
C VAL A 44 -1.47 10.01 -15.16
N SER A 45 -0.75 10.97 -14.61
CA SER A 45 -1.31 12.14 -13.94
C SER A 45 -0.85 13.40 -14.64
N ARG A 46 -1.72 14.41 -14.74
CA ARG A 46 -1.26 15.78 -14.99
C ARG A 46 -0.66 16.31 -13.72
N PHE A 47 0.49 16.99 -13.82
CA PHE A 47 1.11 17.62 -12.67
C PHE A 47 1.55 19.05 -12.95
N ARG A 48 1.62 19.85 -11.90
CA ARG A 48 2.27 21.17 -11.91
C ARG A 48 2.90 21.46 -10.56
N ILE A 49 3.92 22.31 -10.55
CA ILE A 49 4.61 22.71 -9.34
C ILE A 49 4.49 24.23 -9.18
N GLU A 50 3.85 24.64 -8.10
CA GLU A 50 3.64 26.03 -7.72
C GLU A 50 4.41 26.29 -6.43
N GLY A 51 5.62 26.85 -6.56
CA GLY A 51 6.53 27.04 -5.43
C GLY A 51 6.91 25.71 -4.75
N ASN A 52 6.40 25.50 -3.55
CA ASN A 52 6.64 24.28 -2.75
C ASN A 52 5.45 23.31 -2.76
N THR A 53 4.49 23.49 -3.68
CA THR A 53 3.33 22.61 -3.80
C THR A 53 3.37 21.88 -5.13
N LEU A 54 3.29 20.56 -5.09
CA LEU A 54 3.08 19.67 -6.22
C LEU A 54 1.58 19.37 -6.29
N HIS A 55 0.97 19.73 -7.41
CA HIS A 55 -0.42 19.46 -7.72
C HIS A 55 -0.47 18.30 -8.70
N GLU A 56 -1.25 17.27 -8.38
CA GLU A 56 -1.37 16.07 -9.19
C GLU A 56 -2.83 15.71 -9.42
N GLN A 57 -3.20 15.44 -10.67
CA GLN A 57 -4.54 15.03 -11.05
C GLN A 57 -4.50 13.79 -11.95
N SER A 58 -5.01 12.67 -11.45
CA SER A 58 -5.14 11.42 -12.19
C SER A 58 -6.58 11.21 -12.68
N GLY A 59 -6.80 11.30 -13.99
CA GLY A 59 -8.13 11.12 -14.58
C GLY A 59 -9.19 12.07 -14.00
N SER A 60 -10.32 11.52 -13.55
CA SER A 60 -11.42 12.29 -12.94
C SER A 60 -11.29 12.44 -11.41
N ASN A 61 -10.21 11.94 -10.81
CA ASN A 61 -10.04 12.06 -9.37
C ASN A 61 -9.81 13.52 -8.96
N PRO A 62 -10.23 13.90 -7.74
CA PRO A 62 -9.87 15.20 -7.18
C PRO A 62 -8.36 15.40 -7.21
N GLU A 63 -7.94 16.64 -7.46
CA GLU A 63 -6.52 17.00 -7.41
C GLU A 63 -5.95 16.75 -6.00
N VAL A 64 -4.82 16.05 -5.96
CA VAL A 64 -4.02 15.87 -4.76
C VAL A 64 -2.96 16.96 -4.71
N ARG A 65 -2.79 17.55 -3.53
CA ARG A 65 -1.74 18.54 -3.26
C ARG A 65 -0.74 17.96 -2.29
N LEU A 66 0.54 18.00 -2.68
CA LEU A 66 1.67 17.59 -1.88
C LEU A 66 2.55 18.80 -1.60
N VAL A 67 3.01 18.96 -0.36
CA VAL A 67 3.95 20.00 0.05
C VAL A 67 5.36 19.47 0.16
N ARG A 68 6.32 20.23 -0.35
CA ARG A 68 7.74 19.89 -0.29
C ARG A 68 8.23 19.89 1.15
N VAL A 69 8.94 18.85 1.52
CA VAL A 69 9.70 18.75 2.77
C VAL A 69 11.13 19.18 2.48
N GLY A 70 11.55 20.28 3.11
CA GLY A 70 12.87 20.87 2.89
C GLY A 70 12.93 21.83 1.70
N LYS A 71 14.14 22.18 1.28
CA LYS A 71 14.39 23.16 0.22
C LYS A 71 14.65 22.45 -1.12
N PRO A 72 14.28 23.05 -2.26
CA PRO A 72 14.69 22.58 -3.57
C PRO A 72 16.22 22.48 -3.68
N GLN A 73 16.70 21.45 -4.37
CA GLN A 73 18.13 21.33 -4.68
C GLN A 73 18.47 22.16 -5.92
N PRO A 74 19.47 23.06 -5.86
CA PRO A 74 19.89 23.82 -7.04
C PRO A 74 20.33 22.92 -8.19
N GLY A 75 19.81 23.15 -9.40
CA GLY A 75 20.13 22.39 -10.61
C GLY A 75 19.39 21.06 -10.77
N ALA A 76 18.62 20.62 -9.77
CA ALA A 76 17.77 19.44 -9.88
C ALA A 76 16.46 19.76 -10.61
N PRO A 77 15.80 18.77 -11.26
CA PRO A 77 14.45 18.94 -11.78
C PRO A 77 13.49 19.48 -10.72
N PRO A 78 12.52 20.36 -11.06
CA PRO A 78 11.64 20.96 -10.07
C PRO A 78 10.87 19.94 -9.20
N ILE A 79 10.54 18.77 -9.73
CA ILE A 79 9.86 17.71 -8.96
C ILE A 79 10.77 17.07 -7.91
N ALA A 80 12.09 17.11 -8.10
CA ALA A 80 13.02 16.40 -7.25
C ALA A 80 12.98 16.91 -5.81
N GLY A 81 12.84 16.00 -4.85
CA GLY A 81 12.73 16.27 -3.43
C GLY A 81 11.72 15.37 -2.73
N LEU A 82 11.60 15.57 -1.43
CA LEU A 82 10.66 14.86 -0.57
C LEU A 82 9.34 15.64 -0.49
N TRP A 83 8.22 14.94 -0.53
CA TRP A 83 6.87 15.49 -0.56
C TRP A 83 5.97 14.76 0.44
N ARG A 84 4.97 15.44 0.98
CA ARG A 84 3.92 14.87 1.84
C ARG A 84 2.56 15.48 1.52
N PRO A 85 1.43 14.83 1.82
CA PRO A 85 0.11 15.42 1.63
C PRO A 85 -0.05 16.77 2.32
N GLU A 86 -0.60 17.75 1.60
CA GLU A 86 -0.94 19.06 2.15
C GLU A 86 -2.11 18.94 3.13
N ALA A 87 -3.22 18.36 2.65
CA ALA A 87 -4.41 18.15 3.45
C ALA A 87 -4.16 17.03 4.46
N GLN A 88 -4.38 17.34 5.74
CA GLN A 88 -4.33 16.35 6.79
C GLN A 88 -5.73 15.74 6.98
N ARG A 89 -5.81 14.43 7.01
CA ARG A 89 -7.03 13.69 7.31
C ARG A 89 -7.21 13.60 8.82
N THR A 90 -8.47 13.60 9.23
CA THR A 90 -8.88 13.32 10.62
C THR A 90 -9.61 11.99 10.67
N ALA A 91 -9.63 11.32 11.82
CA ALA A 91 -10.46 10.12 12.01
C ALA A 91 -11.92 10.37 11.59
N ALA A 92 -12.50 11.53 11.90
CA ALA A 92 -13.86 11.91 11.50
C ALA A 92 -14.04 11.90 9.97
N SER A 93 -13.11 12.51 9.21
CA SER A 93 -13.17 12.51 7.75
C SER A 93 -13.07 11.10 7.15
N VAL A 94 -12.25 10.23 7.74
CA VAL A 94 -12.09 8.84 7.30
C VAL A 94 -13.37 8.04 7.57
N MET A 95 -13.98 8.20 8.75
CA MET A 95 -15.25 7.53 9.08
C MET A 95 -16.39 7.94 8.15
N GLU A 96 -16.50 9.23 7.82
CA GLU A 96 -17.52 9.71 6.88
C GLU A 96 -17.33 9.15 5.46
N GLU A 97 -16.09 9.02 4.98
CA GLU A 97 -15.80 8.36 3.70
C GLU A 97 -16.13 6.86 3.73
N ALA A 98 -15.72 6.15 4.78
CA ALA A 98 -16.03 4.73 4.95
C ALA A 98 -17.55 4.49 4.91
N LYS A 99 -18.32 5.34 5.62
CA LYS A 99 -19.79 5.28 5.64
C LYS A 99 -20.40 5.48 4.25
N LYS A 100 -19.88 6.42 3.45
CA LYS A 100 -20.31 6.62 2.06
C LYS A 100 -20.05 5.40 1.17
N SER A 101 -19.00 4.63 1.48
CA SER A 101 -18.66 3.37 0.82
C SER A 101 -19.37 2.15 1.42
N GLY A 102 -20.31 2.33 2.36
CA GLY A 102 -21.04 1.24 3.02
C GLY A 102 -20.21 0.46 4.04
N GLN A 103 -19.04 0.96 4.41
CA GLN A 103 -18.17 0.40 5.44
C GLN A 103 -18.44 1.07 6.79
N SER A 104 -18.37 0.30 7.86
CA SER A 104 -18.35 0.82 9.23
C SER A 104 -17.01 0.50 9.84
N ILE A 105 -16.31 1.52 10.31
CA ILE A 105 -14.99 1.40 10.93
C ILE A 105 -15.03 2.11 12.28
N ASP A 106 -14.25 1.63 13.25
CA ASP A 106 -14.14 2.31 14.54
C ASP A 106 -13.17 3.49 14.50
N ALA A 107 -13.18 4.29 15.57
CA ALA A 107 -12.34 5.48 15.67
C ALA A 107 -10.83 5.19 15.68
N GLN A 108 -10.41 4.01 16.17
CA GLN A 108 -9.00 3.63 16.21
C GLN A 108 -8.50 3.31 14.79
N ILE A 109 -9.28 2.55 14.02
CA ILE A 109 -9.02 2.25 12.62
C ILE A 109 -9.01 3.52 11.79
N ALA A 110 -9.98 4.40 12.03
CA ALA A 110 -10.06 5.68 11.34
C ALA A 110 -8.84 6.57 11.64
N GLN A 111 -8.38 6.60 12.89
CA GLN A 111 -7.18 7.32 13.29
C GLN A 111 -5.93 6.72 12.63
N ALA A 112 -5.75 5.39 12.68
CA ALA A 112 -4.61 4.72 12.04
C ALA A 112 -4.58 4.96 10.52
N THR A 113 -5.74 5.00 9.87
CA THR A 113 -5.85 5.32 8.44
C THR A 113 -5.50 6.78 8.16
N ALA A 114 -5.96 7.71 9.01
CA ALA A 114 -5.58 9.12 8.90
C ALA A 114 -4.07 9.30 9.08
N ASP A 115 -3.47 8.65 10.08
CA ASP A 115 -2.04 8.71 10.36
C ASP A 115 -1.21 8.10 9.23
N LEU A 116 -1.66 7.00 8.62
CA LEU A 116 -1.01 6.43 7.44
C LEU A 116 -0.96 7.44 6.29
N PHE A 117 -2.09 8.08 5.99
CA PHE A 117 -2.18 9.07 4.92
C PHE A 117 -1.29 10.30 5.23
N ASN A 118 -1.44 10.85 6.42
CA ASN A 118 -0.78 12.08 6.86
C ASN A 118 0.74 11.96 6.91
N ASN A 119 1.25 10.77 7.24
CA ASN A 119 2.66 10.49 7.37
C ASN A 119 3.26 9.78 6.15
N ASN A 120 2.48 9.60 5.07
CA ASN A 120 3.01 9.13 3.79
C ASN A 120 3.97 10.18 3.22
N THR A 121 5.12 9.72 2.73
CA THR A 121 6.05 10.58 1.99
C THR A 121 6.41 9.98 0.65
N ILE A 122 6.56 10.84 -0.35
CA ILE A 122 7.01 10.48 -1.69
C ILE A 122 8.26 11.29 -1.99
N GLU A 123 9.35 10.61 -2.32
CA GLU A 123 10.59 11.23 -2.79
C GLU A 123 10.72 11.02 -4.28
N TYR A 124 10.92 12.10 -5.04
CA TYR A 124 11.35 12.03 -6.44
C TYR A 124 12.82 12.43 -6.51
N THR A 125 13.66 11.62 -7.14
CA THR A 125 15.07 11.91 -7.32
C THR A 125 15.34 12.48 -8.71
N ALA A 126 16.44 13.20 -8.87
CA ALA A 126 16.78 13.85 -10.15
C ALA A 126 17.03 12.86 -11.29
N ASP A 127 17.39 11.61 -10.98
CA ASP A 127 17.65 10.52 -11.94
C ASP A 127 16.41 9.70 -12.28
N GLY A 128 15.21 10.09 -11.83
CA GLY A 128 13.96 9.44 -12.21
C GLY A 128 13.50 8.32 -11.28
N LEU A 129 14.08 8.19 -10.09
CA LEU A 129 13.62 7.23 -9.09
C LEU A 129 12.58 7.88 -8.17
N MET A 130 11.48 7.18 -7.97
CA MET A 130 10.44 7.51 -6.99
C MET A 130 10.56 6.56 -5.81
N LYS A 131 10.49 7.10 -4.59
CA LYS A 131 10.44 6.34 -3.34
C LYS A 131 9.21 6.71 -2.53
N ILE A 132 8.31 5.75 -2.33
CA ILE A 132 7.14 5.90 -1.48
C ILE A 132 7.43 5.24 -0.14
N ARG A 133 7.22 5.99 0.95
CA ARG A 133 7.30 5.47 2.32
C ARG A 133 5.95 5.57 2.98
N LEU A 134 5.35 4.42 3.20
CA LEU A 134 4.18 4.24 4.04
C LEU A 134 4.66 3.75 5.42
N PRO A 135 4.52 4.58 6.48
CA PRO A 135 4.93 4.18 7.82
C PRO A 135 4.24 2.89 8.24
N MET A 136 4.99 2.03 8.92
CA MET A 136 4.43 0.77 9.39
C MET A 136 3.40 1.04 10.50
N GLN A 137 2.18 0.58 10.26
CA GLN A 137 1.07 0.64 11.19
C GLN A 137 0.67 -0.77 11.62
N LYS A 138 0.14 -0.87 12.83
CA LYS A 138 -0.47 -2.09 13.37
C LYS A 138 -1.93 -1.81 13.62
N ILE A 139 -2.79 -2.68 13.11
CA ILE A 139 -4.22 -2.65 13.37
C ILE A 139 -4.62 -3.93 14.07
N ALA A 140 -5.27 -3.76 15.23
CA ALA A 140 -5.91 -4.86 15.94
C ALA A 140 -7.20 -5.28 15.22
N GLY A 141 -7.52 -6.56 15.34
CA GLY A 141 -8.70 -7.16 14.75
C GLY A 141 -9.11 -8.43 15.47
N SER A 142 -10.06 -9.13 14.87
CA SER A 142 -10.56 -10.40 15.36
C SER A 142 -10.78 -11.39 14.24
N TYR A 143 -10.86 -12.67 14.58
CA TYR A 143 -11.26 -13.72 13.67
C TYR A 143 -12.12 -14.77 14.38
N ASP A 144 -13.04 -15.38 13.63
CA ASP A 144 -13.77 -16.56 14.05
C ASP A 144 -13.32 -17.76 13.22
N LEU A 145 -12.80 -18.78 13.89
CA LEU A 145 -12.32 -20.00 13.24
C LEU A 145 -13.47 -20.87 12.73
N ALA A 146 -14.60 -20.89 13.42
CA ALA A 146 -15.74 -21.72 13.03
C ALA A 146 -16.45 -21.13 11.80
N GLY A 147 -16.71 -19.82 11.82
CA GLY A 147 -17.25 -19.08 10.69
C GLY A 147 -16.24 -18.79 9.57
N GLN A 148 -14.95 -19.04 9.80
CA GLN A 148 -13.87 -18.69 8.88
C GLN A 148 -13.92 -17.21 8.46
N THR A 149 -14.18 -16.31 9.41
CA THR A 149 -14.30 -14.87 9.16
C THR A 149 -13.20 -14.10 9.89
N TYR A 150 -12.84 -12.94 9.35
CA TYR A 150 -11.91 -12.03 10.00
C TYR A 150 -12.36 -10.57 9.84
N SER A 151 -11.90 -9.73 10.75
CA SER A 151 -12.00 -8.27 10.65
C SER A 151 -10.73 -7.63 11.21
N ALA A 152 -10.14 -6.71 10.47
CA ALA A 152 -9.01 -5.90 10.90
C ALA A 152 -8.88 -4.66 10.01
N GLY A 153 -8.99 -3.48 10.62
CA GLY A 153 -8.99 -2.23 9.86
C GLY A 153 -10.22 -2.11 8.96
N ASN A 154 -10.02 -1.63 7.74
CA ASN A 154 -11.08 -1.57 6.73
C ASN A 154 -11.23 -2.90 5.96
N SER A 155 -10.55 -3.96 6.42
CA SER A 155 -10.56 -5.28 5.79
C SER A 155 -11.36 -6.25 6.65
N SER A 156 -12.37 -6.84 6.04
CA SER A 156 -13.17 -7.89 6.64
C SER A 156 -13.62 -8.87 5.57
N GLY A 157 -13.80 -10.13 5.94
CA GLY A 157 -14.31 -11.13 5.02
C GLY A 157 -14.04 -12.53 5.51
N HIS A 158 -13.79 -13.44 4.57
CA HIS A 158 -13.52 -14.84 4.87
C HIS A 158 -12.05 -15.16 4.74
N PHE A 159 -11.59 -16.14 5.52
CA PHE A 159 -10.25 -16.69 5.36
C PHE A 159 -10.32 -18.20 5.14
N ARG A 160 -9.42 -18.72 4.31
CA ARG A 160 -9.26 -20.17 4.09
C ARG A 160 -7.79 -20.54 4.06
N LEU A 161 -7.51 -21.79 4.39
CA LEU A 161 -6.17 -22.37 4.27
C LEU A 161 -6.17 -23.36 3.11
N GLU A 162 -5.33 -23.11 2.10
CA GLU A 162 -5.19 -24.00 0.95
C GLU A 162 -3.72 -24.25 0.64
N ASN A 163 -3.34 -25.53 0.57
CA ASN A 163 -1.97 -25.96 0.26
C ASN A 163 -0.89 -25.29 1.13
N GLY A 164 -1.22 -24.91 2.37
CA GLY A 164 -0.31 -24.21 3.28
C GLY A 164 -0.27 -22.68 3.12
N LEU A 165 -1.07 -22.13 2.23
CA LEU A 165 -1.30 -20.69 2.04
C LEU A 165 -2.49 -20.24 2.88
N LEU A 166 -2.40 -19.03 3.42
CA LEU A 166 -3.53 -18.31 3.97
C LEU A 166 -4.12 -17.44 2.87
N ILE A 167 -5.40 -17.58 2.58
CA ILE A 167 -6.12 -16.74 1.64
C ILE A 167 -7.16 -15.95 2.40
N LEU A 168 -7.07 -14.62 2.28
CA LEU A 168 -8.06 -13.68 2.79
C LEU A 168 -8.89 -13.16 1.61
N SER A 169 -10.21 -13.26 1.70
CA SER A 169 -11.13 -12.82 0.66
C SER A 169 -12.11 -11.79 1.22
N ASP A 170 -12.25 -10.65 0.56
CA ASP A 170 -13.27 -9.63 0.86
C ASP A 170 -14.56 -9.83 0.04
N GLY A 171 -14.68 -10.96 -0.67
CA GLY A 171 -15.77 -11.27 -1.58
C GLY A 171 -15.60 -10.69 -2.99
N LYS A 172 -14.56 -9.89 -3.23
CA LYS A 172 -14.20 -9.35 -4.56
C LYS A 172 -12.82 -9.77 -5.00
N THR A 173 -11.87 -9.80 -4.08
CA THR A 173 -10.46 -10.08 -4.32
C THR A 173 -9.92 -11.06 -3.28
N ASP A 174 -9.02 -11.93 -3.74
CA ASP A 174 -8.29 -12.86 -2.88
C ASP A 174 -6.86 -12.35 -2.68
N GLN A 175 -6.45 -12.20 -1.41
CA GLN A 175 -5.08 -11.93 -1.01
C GLN A 175 -4.46 -13.21 -0.46
N THR A 176 -3.35 -13.62 -1.06
CA THR A 176 -2.65 -14.87 -0.70
C THR A 176 -1.41 -14.56 0.12
N PHE A 177 -1.26 -15.26 1.24
CA PHE A 177 -0.16 -15.11 2.19
C PHE A 177 0.55 -16.45 2.40
N ILE A 178 1.88 -16.37 2.49
CA ILE A 178 2.74 -17.45 2.97
C ILE A 178 3.01 -17.28 4.46
N ARG A 179 3.23 -18.37 5.18
CA ARG A 179 3.73 -18.31 6.57
C ARG A 179 5.13 -17.68 6.59
N SER A 180 5.40 -16.84 7.58
CA SER A 180 6.71 -16.17 7.75
C SER A 180 7.86 -17.16 7.89
N GLU A 181 7.58 -18.30 8.52
CA GLU A 181 8.51 -19.39 8.80
C GLU A 181 8.40 -20.56 7.82
N ALA A 182 7.75 -20.35 6.65
CA ALA A 182 7.61 -21.39 5.64
C ALA A 182 8.98 -21.85 5.13
N THR A 183 9.21 -23.17 5.19
CA THR A 183 10.36 -23.83 4.56
C THR A 183 10.23 -23.82 3.03
N LYS A 184 11.34 -24.00 2.31
CA LYS A 184 11.35 -24.10 0.84
C LYS A 184 10.42 -25.20 0.33
N GLU A 185 10.40 -26.33 1.02
CA GLU A 185 9.56 -27.49 0.71
C GLU A 185 8.07 -27.16 0.89
N GLN A 186 7.72 -26.36 1.89
CA GLN A 186 6.36 -25.87 2.09
C GLN A 186 5.95 -24.88 1.00
N LEU A 187 6.83 -23.95 0.61
CA LEU A 187 6.58 -23.03 -0.50
C LEU A 187 6.43 -23.77 -1.84
N LYS A 188 7.23 -24.81 -2.07
CA LYS A 188 7.13 -25.69 -3.23
C LYS A 188 5.80 -26.44 -3.27
N ARG A 189 5.39 -27.05 -2.16
CA ARG A 189 4.09 -27.73 -2.04
C ARG A 189 2.91 -26.77 -2.27
N ALA A 190 3.07 -25.53 -1.82
CA ALA A 190 2.11 -24.46 -2.01
C ALA A 190 2.09 -23.87 -3.44
N GLY A 191 3.06 -24.23 -4.31
CA GLY A 191 3.13 -23.74 -5.68
C GLY A 191 3.48 -22.25 -5.81
N VAL A 192 4.16 -21.67 -4.82
CA VAL A 192 4.47 -20.23 -4.79
C VAL A 192 5.47 -19.86 -5.90
N ARG A 193 5.23 -18.72 -6.57
CA ARG A 193 6.08 -18.16 -7.64
C ARG A 193 6.42 -16.70 -7.38
N TYR A 194 7.60 -16.27 -7.82
CA TYR A 194 8.01 -14.87 -7.90
C TYR A 194 8.09 -14.46 -9.37
N GLY A 195 7.04 -13.78 -9.85
CA GLY A 195 6.86 -13.53 -11.29
C GLY A 195 6.70 -14.85 -12.06
N ASN A 196 7.50 -15.04 -13.11
CA ASN A 196 7.51 -16.28 -13.89
C ASN A 196 8.38 -17.39 -13.28
N THR A 197 9.11 -17.09 -12.21
CA THR A 197 10.07 -18.01 -11.59
C THR A 197 9.41 -18.71 -10.41
N SER A 198 9.65 -20.02 -10.25
CA SER A 198 9.27 -20.72 -9.01
C SER A 198 9.96 -20.07 -7.81
N ALA A 199 9.41 -20.19 -6.59
CA ALA A 199 10.02 -19.67 -5.35
C ALA A 199 11.30 -20.43 -4.93
N GLU A 200 12.04 -20.94 -5.92
CA GLU A 200 13.10 -21.94 -5.84
C GLU A 200 14.51 -21.37 -5.83
N LEU A 201 14.74 -20.05 -5.91
CA LEU A 201 16.12 -19.55 -5.98
C LEU A 201 16.86 -19.81 -4.66
N ASP A 202 17.69 -20.87 -4.67
CA ASP A 202 18.90 -20.95 -3.88
C ASP A 202 19.65 -19.63 -4.05
N ARG A 203 20.18 -19.09 -2.93
CA ARG A 203 21.20 -18.03 -3.02
C ARG A 203 22.22 -18.52 -4.04
N ALA A 204 22.49 -17.72 -5.06
CA ALA A 204 23.69 -17.90 -5.85
C ALA A 204 24.85 -17.97 -4.85
N SER A 205 25.41 -19.16 -4.69
CA SER A 205 26.68 -19.34 -4.01
C SER A 205 27.69 -18.57 -4.85
N HIS A 206 28.24 -17.50 -4.27
CA HIS A 206 29.45 -16.85 -4.78
C HIS A 206 30.63 -17.81 -4.71
#